data_AF-A0A3A0E0R3-F1
#
_entry.id   AF-A0A3A0E0R3-F1
#
_cell.length_a   1.000
_cell.length_b   1.000
_cell.length_c   1.000
_cell.angle_alpha   90.00
_cell.angle_beta   90.00
_cell.angle_gamma   90.00
#
_symmetry.space_group_name_H-M   'P 1'
#
loop_
_entity.id
_entity.type
_entity.pdbx_description
1 polymer ?
#
loop_
_entity_poly.entity_id
_entity_poly.type
_entity_poly.pdbx_seq_one_letter_code
_entity_poly.pdbx_strand_id
1 'polypeptide(L)'
;MTEPDSIVAESAPSGAARRNTGPWAHRVAFGVFTVVLGVLCYWLISFVLSDVSDRPTPDYSAIEQEMLDESLVADSKDIDAKLASNARSIADERQRQQVLRESTAEAQRTMNQLLDFQRLALDKGVNPTPEEQKALADSQQLFLNNQQQFQSLNETVTQLEETQRELDARRRSVDERLVEARKPVQEEFDRQWETYRWQTAAIKLAVLLPLLVLAAFAWQKLRGTLYVPLAYAFDAAVALHLILVMHEYFPQRYFRYLLIGAALVAVLRILIFLVRQVAKPKTDWLVRQFREAYEKFVCPVCSFPIRRNALAQSAWARGPTSPAAMLPSLPVVGAKDEPYTCPCCAVTLFEECPQCHGLRHALLPACEHCGATKTAEEISLAARA
;
A
#
# COMPACT_ATOMS: atom_id res chain seq x y z
N MET A 1 -35.71 41.56 -68.75
CA MET A 1 -34.32 41.94 -68.44
C MET A 1 -34.11 41.60 -66.97
N THR A 2 -33.67 40.36 -66.75
CA THR A 2 -32.36 39.96 -66.14
C THR A 2 -32.49 39.92 -64.62
N GLU A 3 -32.86 38.76 -64.06
CA GLU A 3 -31.98 37.67 -63.58
C GLU A 3 -31.24 37.99 -62.26
N PRO A 4 -31.10 36.98 -61.37
CA PRO A 4 -30.63 37.07 -60.00
C PRO A 4 -29.11 36.89 -59.91
N ASP A 5 -28.54 37.12 -58.73
CA ASP A 5 -27.28 36.52 -58.22
C ASP A 5 -26.93 37.25 -56.91
N SER A 6 -26.29 36.70 -55.89
CA SER A 6 -25.97 35.35 -55.44
C SER A 6 -25.30 35.61 -54.09
N ILE A 7 -25.79 34.97 -53.01
CA ILE A 7 -25.16 35.03 -51.69
C ILE A 7 -23.84 34.26 -51.79
N VAL A 8 -22.71 34.98 -51.85
CA VAL A 8 -21.39 34.39 -51.65
C VAL A 8 -21.04 34.50 -50.17
N ALA A 9 -21.42 33.46 -49.43
CA ALA A 9 -20.85 33.18 -48.12
C ALA A 9 -19.42 32.67 -48.33
N GLU A 10 -18.46 33.56 -48.11
CA GLU A 10 -17.03 33.23 -48.13
C GLU A 10 -16.70 32.39 -46.88
N SER A 11 -16.72 31.06 -47.05
CA SER A 11 -16.31 30.09 -46.05
C SER A 11 -14.78 30.04 -45.97
N ALA A 12 -14.23 30.81 -45.03
CA ALA A 12 -12.82 30.71 -44.65
C ALA A 12 -12.50 29.30 -44.11
N PRO A 13 -11.44 28.62 -44.58
CA PRO A 13 -11.08 27.29 -44.11
C PRO A 13 -10.50 27.35 -42.69
N SER A 14 -11.01 26.46 -41.84
CA SER A 14 -10.59 26.27 -40.45
C SER A 14 -9.13 25.80 -40.36
N GLY A 15 -8.20 26.75 -40.20
CA GLY A 15 -6.81 26.47 -39.86
C GLY A 15 -6.72 25.72 -38.54
N ALA A 16 -6.04 24.57 -38.55
CA ALA A 16 -5.69 23.82 -37.36
C ALA A 16 -4.99 24.74 -36.35
N ALA A 17 -5.66 25.07 -35.25
CA ALA A 17 -5.14 25.94 -34.21
C ALA A 17 -3.83 25.35 -33.63
N ARG A 18 -2.70 26.02 -33.87
CA ARG A 18 -1.44 25.75 -33.16
C ARG A 18 -1.69 25.98 -31.67
N ARG A 19 -1.69 24.90 -30.87
CA ARG A 19 -1.70 25.03 -29.41
C ARG A 19 -0.32 25.49 -28.97
N ASN A 20 -0.15 26.80 -28.81
CA ASN A 20 1.07 27.36 -28.24
C ASN A 20 1.26 26.81 -26.83
N THR A 21 2.33 26.06 -26.64
CA THR A 21 2.74 25.54 -25.34
C THR A 21 3.30 26.70 -24.52
N GLY A 22 2.55 27.17 -23.52
CA GLY A 22 2.99 28.27 -22.64
C GLY A 22 4.31 27.96 -21.89
N PRO A 23 4.97 28.98 -21.31
CA PRO A 23 6.28 28.85 -20.70
C PRO A 23 6.33 27.77 -19.61
N TRP A 24 7.45 27.02 -19.55
CA TRP A 24 7.62 25.87 -18.65
C TRP A 24 7.36 26.22 -17.17
N ALA A 25 7.76 27.42 -16.73
CA ALA A 25 7.53 27.90 -15.36
C ALA A 25 6.04 27.95 -14.96
N HIS A 26 5.15 28.37 -15.87
CA HIS A 26 3.71 28.43 -15.59
C HIS A 26 3.10 27.03 -15.48
N ARG A 27 3.63 26.04 -16.21
CA ARG A 27 3.17 24.65 -16.14
C ARG A 27 3.56 24.00 -14.81
N VAL A 28 4.79 24.27 -14.35
CA VAL A 28 5.27 23.79 -13.05
C VAL A 28 4.46 24.43 -11.92
N ALA A 29 4.32 25.76 -11.94
CA ALA A 29 3.55 26.48 -10.92
C ALA A 29 2.10 25.99 -10.84
N PHE A 30 1.43 25.86 -11.99
CA PHE A 30 0.06 25.33 -12.06
C PHE A 30 -0.03 23.89 -11.52
N GLY A 31 0.94 23.03 -11.81
CA GLY A 31 1.03 21.68 -11.26
C GLY A 31 1.15 21.68 -9.74
N VAL A 32 2.05 22.51 -9.19
CA VAL A 32 2.25 22.63 -7.73
C VAL A 32 0.98 23.12 -7.04
N PHE A 33 0.34 24.17 -7.54
CA PHE A 33 -0.92 24.67 -6.96
C PHE A 33 -2.06 23.65 -7.05
N THR A 34 -2.10 22.84 -8.11
CA THR A 34 -3.08 21.76 -8.23
C THR A 34 -2.86 20.69 -7.16
N VAL A 35 -1.60 20.32 -6.88
CA VAL A 35 -1.26 19.38 -5.80
C VAL A 35 -1.62 19.96 -4.42
N VAL A 36 -1.24 21.22 -4.16
CA VAL A 36 -1.56 21.91 -2.90
C VAL A 36 -3.07 21.95 -2.68
N LEU A 37 -3.84 22.27 -3.71
CA LEU A 37 -5.30 22.25 -3.63
C LEU A 37 -5.84 20.86 -3.31
N GLY A 38 -5.31 19.81 -3.96
CA GLY A 38 -5.68 18.43 -3.65
C GLY A 38 -5.43 18.07 -2.17
N VAL A 39 -4.29 18.50 -1.62
CA VAL A 39 -3.96 18.32 -0.19
C VAL A 39 -4.93 19.10 0.71
N LEU A 40 -5.28 20.33 0.36
CA LEU A 40 -6.25 21.13 1.12
C LEU A 40 -7.65 20.52 1.08
N CYS A 41 -8.10 20.06 -0.08
CA CYS A 41 -9.36 19.33 -0.21
C CYS A 41 -9.34 18.05 0.62
N TYR A 42 -8.23 17.30 0.60
CA TYR A 42 -8.05 16.12 1.43
C TYR A 42 -8.19 16.47 2.92
N TRP A 43 -7.47 17.50 3.40
CA TRP A 43 -7.54 17.93 4.80
C TRP A 43 -8.96 18.36 5.20
N LEU A 44 -9.63 19.13 4.35
CA LEU A 44 -11.01 19.58 4.59
C LEU A 44 -11.97 18.39 4.73
N ILE A 45 -11.90 17.42 3.82
CA ILE A 45 -12.73 16.21 3.87
C ILE A 45 -12.42 15.41 5.13
N SER A 46 -11.13 15.25 5.48
CA SER A 46 -10.72 14.55 6.69
C SER A 46 -11.31 15.19 7.94
N PHE A 47 -11.30 16.52 8.03
CA PHE A 47 -11.86 17.23 9.18
C PHE A 47 -13.37 17.03 9.29
N VAL A 48 -14.10 17.16 8.17
CA VAL A 48 -15.56 16.92 8.13
C VAL A 48 -15.90 15.48 8.52
N LEU A 49 -15.10 14.49 8.09
CA LEU A 49 -15.31 13.09 8.45
C LEU A 49 -15.03 12.81 9.92
N SER A 50 -14.02 13.46 10.51
CA SER A 50 -13.70 13.33 11.93
C SER A 50 -14.79 13.95 12.80
N ASP A 51 -15.25 15.16 12.47
CA ASP A 51 -16.29 15.89 13.22
C ASP A 51 -17.63 15.14 13.23
N VAL A 52 -18.01 14.55 12.09
CA VAL A 52 -19.22 13.72 11.98
C VAL A 52 -19.12 12.39 12.77
N SER A 53 -17.90 11.95 13.10
CA SER A 53 -17.65 10.65 13.72
C SER A 53 -17.34 10.72 15.22
N ASP A 54 -17.62 11.84 15.89
CA ASP A 54 -17.35 12.03 17.32
C ASP A 54 -18.33 11.27 18.23
N ARG A 55 -18.42 9.96 18.03
CA ARG A 55 -19.20 9.04 18.86
C ARG A 55 -18.29 8.30 19.84
N PRO A 56 -18.76 8.09 21.08
CA PRO A 56 -18.00 7.37 22.09
C PRO A 56 -17.66 5.97 21.54
N THR A 57 -16.38 5.64 21.57
CA THR A 57 -15.87 4.31 21.24
C THR A 57 -16.28 3.35 22.36
N PRO A 58 -16.57 2.07 22.03
CA PRO A 58 -16.80 1.04 23.06
C PRO A 58 -15.59 0.95 23.99
N ASP A 59 -15.82 1.09 25.30
CA ASP A 59 -14.76 1.00 26.30
C ASP A 59 -14.67 -0.43 26.83
N TYR A 60 -13.55 -1.09 26.51
CA TYR A 60 -13.27 -2.45 26.96
C TYR A 60 -13.26 -2.56 28.49
N SER A 61 -12.75 -1.53 29.19
CA SER A 61 -12.62 -1.55 30.65
C SER A 61 -13.97 -1.46 31.36
N ALA A 62 -14.93 -0.73 30.78
CA ALA A 62 -16.30 -0.66 31.29
C ALA A 62 -17.02 -2.01 31.14
N ILE A 63 -16.85 -2.68 30.00
CA ILE A 63 -17.45 -4.00 29.74
C ILE A 63 -16.79 -5.07 30.61
N GLU A 64 -15.47 -5.01 30.81
CA GLU A 64 -14.76 -5.92 31.72
C GLU A 64 -15.26 -5.76 33.16
N GLN A 65 -15.49 -4.53 33.64
CA GLN A 65 -16.02 -4.30 35.00
C GLN A 65 -17.47 -4.76 35.17
N GLU A 66 -18.30 -4.67 34.14
CA GLU A 66 -19.71 -5.09 34.20
C GLU A 66 -19.86 -6.62 34.16
N MET A 67 -19.03 -7.29 33.36
CA MET A 67 -19.19 -8.72 33.07
C MET A 67 -18.22 -9.64 33.84
N LEU A 68 -17.07 -9.13 34.28
CA LEU A 68 -16.08 -9.92 35.00
C LEU A 68 -16.32 -9.85 36.51
N ASP A 69 -16.28 -11.02 37.16
CA ASP A 69 -16.39 -11.10 38.62
C ASP A 69 -15.17 -10.41 39.27
N GLU A 70 -15.44 -9.33 40.00
CA GLU A 70 -14.42 -8.55 40.72
C GLU A 70 -13.65 -9.42 41.72
N SER A 71 -14.28 -10.46 42.27
CA SER A 71 -13.63 -11.40 43.20
C SER A 71 -12.52 -12.22 42.53
N LEU A 72 -12.67 -12.62 41.26
CA LEU A 72 -11.64 -13.36 40.53
C LEU A 72 -10.41 -12.50 40.22
N VAL A 73 -10.62 -11.22 39.91
CA VAL A 73 -9.55 -10.26 39.68
C VAL A 73 -8.83 -9.93 40.98
N ALA A 74 -9.58 -9.79 42.09
CA ALA A 74 -9.01 -9.59 43.41
C ALA A 74 -8.21 -10.81 43.88
N ASP A 75 -8.72 -12.02 43.68
CA ASP A 75 -8.04 -13.28 44.02
C ASP A 75 -6.71 -13.44 43.28
N SER A 76 -6.67 -13.12 41.98
CA SER A 76 -5.43 -13.14 41.18
C SER A 76 -4.39 -12.16 41.74
N LYS A 77 -4.80 -10.91 42.06
CA LYS A 77 -3.90 -9.90 42.65
C LYS A 77 -3.41 -10.30 44.03
N ASP A 78 -4.26 -10.90 44.87
CA ASP A 78 -3.89 -11.38 46.20
C ASP A 78 -2.89 -12.54 46.12
N ILE A 79 -3.09 -13.49 45.20
CA ILE A 79 -2.15 -14.60 44.98
C ILE A 79 -0.79 -14.06 44.50
N ASP A 80 -0.77 -13.12 43.56
CA ASP A 80 0.48 -12.50 43.09
C ASP A 80 1.21 -11.76 44.21
N ALA A 81 0.48 -11.04 45.08
CA ALA A 81 1.04 -10.39 46.25
C ALA A 81 1.64 -11.40 47.25
N LYS A 82 0.94 -12.52 47.49
CA LYS A 82 1.41 -13.62 48.35
C LYS A 82 2.65 -14.30 47.78
N LEU A 83 2.69 -14.57 46.48
CA LEU A 83 3.87 -15.12 45.80
C LEU A 83 5.08 -14.19 45.93
N ALA A 84 4.89 -12.88 45.69
CA ALA A 84 5.97 -11.90 45.82
C ALA A 84 6.45 -11.74 47.27
N SER A 85 5.55 -11.86 48.25
CA SER A 85 5.92 -11.86 49.67
C SER A 85 6.68 -13.13 50.05
N ASN A 86 6.19 -14.30 49.65
CA ASN A 86 6.79 -15.59 49.98
C ASN A 86 8.17 -15.76 49.35
N ALA A 87 8.34 -15.32 48.09
CA ALA A 87 9.65 -15.31 47.42
C ALA A 87 10.69 -14.46 48.16
N ARG A 88 10.28 -13.31 48.72
CA ARG A 88 11.15 -12.48 49.56
C ARG A 88 11.55 -13.19 50.85
N SER A 89 10.59 -13.82 51.55
CA SER A 89 10.88 -14.61 52.75
C SER A 89 11.84 -15.78 52.48
N ILE A 90 11.69 -16.49 51.36
CA ILE A 90 12.61 -17.56 50.96
C ILE A 90 14.02 -17.01 50.74
N ALA A 91 14.15 -15.85 50.08
CA ALA A 91 15.44 -15.22 49.84
C ALA A 91 16.15 -14.83 51.16
N ASP A 92 15.40 -14.21 52.08
CA ASP A 92 15.92 -13.80 53.40
C ASP A 92 16.39 -15.01 54.22
N GLU A 93 15.60 -16.08 54.28
CA GLU A 93 15.98 -17.28 55.05
C GLU A 93 17.16 -18.03 54.40
N ARG A 94 17.25 -18.08 53.07
CA ARG A 94 18.44 -18.61 52.38
C ARG A 94 19.69 -17.80 52.64
N GLN A 95 19.58 -16.47 52.74
CA GLN A 95 20.70 -15.62 53.12
C GLN A 95 21.17 -15.90 54.56
N ARG A 96 20.23 -16.07 55.50
CA ARG A 96 20.55 -16.47 56.88
C ARG A 96 21.23 -17.84 56.95
N GLN A 97 20.75 -18.81 56.17
CA GLN A 97 21.40 -20.12 56.05
C GLN A 97 22.84 -20.00 55.58
N GLN A 98 23.13 -19.12 54.62
CA GLN A 98 24.49 -18.90 54.13
C GLN A 98 25.40 -18.34 55.25
N VAL A 99 24.95 -17.32 55.97
CA VAL A 99 25.70 -16.74 57.09
C VAL A 99 25.95 -17.78 58.18
N LEU A 100 24.95 -18.62 58.52
CA LEU A 100 25.13 -19.70 59.49
C LEU A 100 26.11 -20.77 59.01
N ARG A 101 26.10 -21.13 57.72
CA ARG A 101 27.09 -22.07 57.16
C ARG A 101 28.50 -21.52 57.29
N GLU A 102 28.70 -20.24 56.97
CA GLU A 102 30.00 -19.57 57.10
C GLU A 102 30.45 -19.54 58.58
N SER A 103 29.57 -19.17 59.50
CA SER A 103 29.85 -19.18 60.95
C SER A 103 30.16 -20.58 61.49
N THR A 104 29.44 -21.61 61.03
CA THR A 104 29.69 -23.00 61.40
C THR A 104 31.05 -23.49 60.89
N ALA A 105 31.40 -23.15 59.65
CA ALA A 105 32.70 -23.47 59.08
C ALA A 105 33.85 -22.76 59.81
N GLU A 106 33.63 -21.53 60.27
CA GLU A 106 34.59 -20.80 61.10
C GLU A 106 34.75 -21.46 62.47
N ALA A 107 33.66 -21.74 63.18
CA ALA A 107 33.70 -22.42 64.48
C ALA A 107 34.39 -23.79 64.40
N GLN A 108 34.16 -24.55 63.32
CA GLN A 108 34.84 -25.81 63.06
C GLN A 108 36.36 -25.61 62.85
N ARG A 109 36.77 -24.58 62.11
CA ARG A 109 38.19 -24.23 61.93
C ARG A 109 38.84 -23.83 63.27
N THR A 110 38.19 -22.98 64.06
CA THR A 110 38.67 -22.57 65.39
C THR A 110 38.81 -23.77 66.33
N MET A 111 37.81 -24.66 66.36
CA MET A 111 37.85 -25.88 67.17
C MET A 111 39.03 -26.78 66.78
N ASN A 112 39.27 -26.99 65.48
CA ASN A 112 40.41 -27.77 65.01
C ASN A 112 41.76 -27.13 65.42
N GLN A 113 41.89 -25.81 65.30
CA GLN A 113 43.10 -25.09 65.72
C GLN A 113 43.36 -25.21 67.23
N LEU A 114 42.32 -25.04 68.07
CA LEU A 114 42.44 -25.19 69.51
C LEU A 114 42.82 -26.62 69.92
N LEU A 115 42.28 -27.64 69.24
CA LEU A 115 42.65 -29.03 69.45
C LEU A 115 44.11 -29.30 69.07
N ASP A 116 44.61 -28.70 67.98
CA ASP A 116 46.01 -28.84 67.57
C ASP A 116 46.96 -28.12 68.54
N PHE A 117 46.58 -26.96 69.08
CA PHE A 117 47.35 -26.31 70.15
C PHE A 117 47.39 -27.14 71.44
N GLN A 118 46.26 -27.74 71.85
CA GLN A 118 46.24 -28.65 73.00
C GLN A 118 47.15 -29.86 72.80
N ARG A 119 47.14 -30.48 71.61
CA ARG A 119 48.05 -31.59 71.29
C ARG A 119 49.52 -31.16 71.42
N LEU A 120 49.89 -30.02 70.85
CA LEU A 120 51.26 -29.51 70.91
C LEU A 120 51.70 -29.15 72.35
N ALA A 121 50.79 -28.64 73.17
CA ALA A 121 51.06 -28.33 74.57
C ALA A 121 51.31 -29.62 75.38
N LEU A 122 50.47 -30.64 75.18
CA LEU A 122 50.63 -31.95 75.81
C LEU A 122 51.94 -32.63 75.38
N ASP A 123 52.33 -32.55 74.10
CA ASP A 123 53.61 -33.08 73.59
C ASP A 123 54.83 -32.40 74.27
N LYS A 124 54.69 -31.14 74.66
CA LYS A 124 55.71 -30.38 75.39
C LYS A 124 55.64 -30.58 76.92
N GLY A 125 54.76 -31.45 77.41
CA GLY A 125 54.59 -31.74 78.83
C GLY A 125 53.89 -30.61 79.61
N VAL A 126 53.19 -29.70 78.94
CA VAL A 126 52.43 -28.61 79.55
C VAL A 126 50.95 -28.99 79.56
N ASN A 127 50.34 -29.00 80.75
CA ASN A 127 48.90 -29.26 80.87
C ASN A 127 48.09 -28.05 80.36
N PRO A 128 46.95 -28.29 79.67
CA PRO A 128 46.12 -27.23 79.14
C PRO A 128 45.57 -26.33 80.25
N THR A 129 45.58 -25.02 79.99
CA THR A 129 45.06 -24.02 80.92
C THR A 129 43.53 -24.08 81.00
N PRO A 130 42.92 -23.67 82.12
CA PRO A 130 41.46 -23.63 82.25
C PRO A 130 40.79 -22.68 81.24
N GLU A 131 41.50 -21.66 80.77
CA GLU A 131 41.02 -20.71 79.75
C GLU A 131 40.89 -21.39 78.36
N GLU A 132 41.85 -22.23 77.98
CA GLU A 132 41.81 -22.97 76.71
C GLU A 132 40.71 -24.03 76.68
N GLN A 133 40.46 -24.70 77.81
CA GLN A 133 39.35 -25.66 77.94
C GLN A 133 37.99 -24.96 77.79
N LYS A 134 37.87 -23.75 78.34
CA LYS A 134 36.67 -22.93 78.21
C LYS A 134 36.45 -22.47 76.76
N ALA A 135 37.48 -21.98 76.08
CA ALA A 135 37.39 -21.55 74.68
C ALA A 135 36.98 -22.69 73.73
N LEU A 136 37.46 -23.92 74.00
CA LEU A 136 37.04 -25.10 73.25
C LEU A 136 35.57 -25.44 73.51
N ALA A 137 35.12 -25.43 74.77
CA ALA A 137 33.73 -25.66 75.13
C ALA A 137 32.79 -24.62 74.50
N ASP A 138 33.18 -23.34 74.51
CA ASP A 138 32.42 -22.24 73.90
C ASP A 138 32.30 -22.44 72.38
N SER A 139 33.39 -22.86 71.71
CA SER A 139 33.40 -23.15 70.27
C SER A 139 32.51 -24.35 69.90
N GLN A 140 32.53 -25.40 70.74
CA GLN A 140 31.67 -26.57 70.56
C GLN A 140 30.19 -26.21 70.74
N GLN A 141 29.87 -25.40 71.76
CA GLN A 141 28.51 -24.94 71.99
C GLN A 141 28.00 -24.05 70.84
N LEU A 142 28.85 -23.16 70.31
CA LEU A 142 28.55 -22.35 69.14
C LEU A 142 28.26 -23.23 67.91
N PHE A 143 29.09 -24.25 67.65
CA PHE A 143 28.87 -25.18 66.55
C PHE A 143 27.53 -25.92 66.66
N LEU A 144 27.22 -26.48 67.84
CA LEU A 144 25.96 -27.19 68.07
C LEU A 144 24.74 -26.28 67.93
N ASN A 145 24.82 -25.04 68.44
CA ASN A 145 23.74 -24.05 68.30
C ASN A 145 23.54 -23.66 66.84
N ASN A 146 24.61 -23.38 66.10
CA ASN A 146 24.52 -23.06 64.67
C ASN A 146 23.95 -24.24 63.86
N GLN A 147 24.29 -25.49 64.21
CA GLN A 147 23.73 -26.68 63.58
C GLN A 147 22.22 -26.79 63.84
N GLN A 148 21.77 -26.55 65.07
CA GLN A 148 20.35 -26.56 65.41
C GLN A 148 19.59 -25.44 64.70
N GLN A 149 20.13 -24.23 64.65
CA GLN A 149 19.54 -23.12 63.90
C GLN A 149 19.46 -23.43 62.41
N PHE A 150 20.51 -24.02 61.84
CA PHE A 150 20.52 -24.43 60.43
C PHE A 150 19.42 -25.45 60.12
N GLN A 151 19.18 -26.44 60.99
CA GLN A 151 18.09 -27.39 60.85
C GLN A 151 16.73 -26.68 60.85
N SER A 152 16.49 -25.78 61.80
CA SER A 152 15.23 -25.01 61.87
C SER A 152 14.99 -24.13 60.63
N LEU A 153 16.04 -23.48 60.11
CA LEU A 153 15.93 -22.71 58.87
C LEU A 153 15.64 -23.60 57.67
N ASN A 154 16.20 -24.81 57.62
CA ASN A 154 15.94 -25.74 56.52
C ASN A 154 14.48 -26.21 56.50
N GLU A 155 13.90 -26.46 57.67
CA GLU A 155 12.47 -26.76 57.82
C GLU A 155 11.61 -25.59 57.34
N THR A 156 11.91 -24.36 57.79
CA THR A 156 11.20 -23.14 57.37
C THR A 156 11.29 -22.92 55.86
N VAL A 157 12.48 -23.03 55.26
CA VAL A 157 12.66 -22.89 53.81
C VAL A 157 11.85 -23.95 53.05
N THR A 158 11.83 -25.19 53.54
CA THR A 158 11.04 -26.28 52.93
C THR A 158 9.54 -25.96 52.95
N GLN A 159 9.02 -25.46 54.08
CA GLN A 159 7.61 -25.04 54.21
C GLN A 159 7.26 -23.86 53.30
N LEU A 160 8.13 -22.86 53.20
CA LEU A 160 7.95 -21.73 52.30
C LEU A 160 7.96 -22.16 50.84
N GLU A 161 8.83 -23.10 50.46
CA GLU A 161 8.89 -23.68 49.11
C GLU A 161 7.66 -24.54 48.77
N GLU A 162 7.08 -25.24 49.74
CA GLU A 162 5.80 -25.93 49.58
C GLU A 162 4.66 -24.94 49.38
N THR A 163 4.59 -23.90 50.20
CA THR A 163 3.61 -22.81 50.07
C THR A 163 3.74 -22.11 48.71
N GLN A 164 4.96 -21.89 48.23
CA GLN A 164 5.23 -21.34 46.90
C GLN A 164 4.59 -22.20 45.81
N ARG A 165 4.82 -23.52 45.87
CA ARG A 165 4.29 -24.47 44.89
C ARG A 165 2.76 -24.52 44.91
N GLU A 166 2.14 -24.44 46.10
CA GLU A 166 0.69 -24.37 46.24
C GLU A 166 0.12 -23.08 45.64
N LEU A 167 0.72 -21.92 45.95
CA LEU A 167 0.33 -20.63 45.38
C LEU A 167 0.50 -20.61 43.86
N ASP A 168 1.57 -21.19 43.31
CA ASP A 168 1.79 -21.30 41.86
C ASP A 168 0.77 -22.24 41.18
N ALA A 169 0.33 -23.30 41.86
CA ALA A 169 -0.75 -24.14 41.37
C ALA A 169 -2.10 -23.40 41.37
N ARG A 170 -2.38 -22.64 42.44
CA ARG A 170 -3.61 -21.84 42.55
C ARG A 170 -3.63 -20.67 41.58
N ARG A 171 -2.49 -20.03 41.33
CA ARG A 171 -2.35 -18.99 40.31
C ARG A 171 -2.75 -19.52 38.94
N ARG A 172 -2.20 -20.67 38.54
CA ARG A 172 -2.52 -21.29 37.25
C ARG A 172 -4.01 -21.58 37.09
N SER A 173 -4.68 -22.07 38.13
CA SER A 173 -6.12 -22.35 38.05
C SER A 173 -6.98 -21.09 38.04
N VAL A 174 -6.60 -20.04 38.76
CA VAL A 174 -7.29 -18.74 38.71
C VAL A 174 -7.08 -18.05 37.37
N ASP A 175 -5.86 -18.09 36.82
CA ASP A 175 -5.54 -17.53 35.51
C ASP A 175 -6.32 -18.24 34.39
N GLU A 176 -6.44 -19.56 34.45
CA GLU A 176 -7.26 -20.33 33.51
C GLU A 176 -8.74 -19.92 33.57
N ARG A 177 -9.28 -19.75 34.79
CA ARG A 177 -10.64 -19.24 35.00
C ARG A 177 -10.82 -17.80 34.51
N LEU A 178 -9.82 -16.94 34.69
CA LEU A 178 -9.85 -15.56 34.19
C LEU A 178 -9.81 -15.51 32.66
N VAL A 179 -9.02 -16.37 32.02
CA VAL A 179 -9.00 -16.49 30.56
C VAL A 179 -10.36 -16.94 30.05
N GLU A 180 -10.96 -17.95 30.67
CA GLU A 180 -12.28 -18.43 30.28
C GLU A 180 -13.37 -17.37 30.51
N ALA A 181 -13.32 -16.67 31.65
CA ALA A 181 -14.27 -15.61 31.97
C ALA A 181 -14.11 -14.36 31.08
N ARG A 182 -12.92 -14.12 30.52
CA ARG A 182 -12.67 -13.01 29.58
C ARG A 182 -13.15 -13.28 28.16
N LYS A 183 -13.32 -14.55 27.74
CA LYS A 183 -13.84 -14.88 26.41
C LYS A 183 -15.21 -14.22 26.12
N PRO A 184 -16.24 -14.34 26.98
CA PRO A 184 -17.52 -13.68 26.72
C PRO A 184 -17.41 -12.15 26.74
N VAL A 185 -16.50 -11.58 27.53
CA VAL A 185 -16.21 -10.13 27.54
C VAL A 185 -15.64 -9.69 26.19
N GLN A 186 -14.69 -10.47 25.64
CA GLN A 186 -14.11 -10.22 24.32
C GLN A 186 -15.15 -10.38 23.21
N GLU A 187 -15.98 -11.42 23.26
CA GLU A 187 -17.05 -11.63 22.28
C GLU A 187 -18.07 -10.49 22.31
N GLU A 188 -18.44 -10.01 23.49
CA GLU A 188 -19.35 -8.87 23.64
C GLU A 188 -18.73 -7.57 23.14
N PHE A 189 -17.46 -7.32 23.49
CA PHE A 189 -16.71 -6.18 22.97
C PHE A 189 -16.63 -6.22 21.44
N ASP A 190 -16.28 -7.38 20.86
CA ASP A 190 -16.19 -7.57 19.41
C ASP A 190 -17.54 -7.31 18.74
N ARG A 191 -18.65 -7.78 19.34
CA ARG A 191 -20.00 -7.53 18.85
C ARG A 191 -20.35 -6.04 18.85
N GLN A 192 -20.04 -5.33 19.94
CA GLN A 192 -20.28 -3.88 20.02
C GLN A 192 -19.36 -3.11 19.06
N TRP A 193 -18.11 -3.56 18.93
CA TRP A 193 -17.12 -2.98 18.03
C TRP A 193 -17.53 -3.14 16.56
N GLU A 194 -18.03 -4.30 16.16
CA GLU A 194 -18.55 -4.52 14.82
C GLU A 194 -19.72 -3.59 14.50
N THR A 195 -20.64 -3.44 15.45
CA THR A 195 -21.81 -2.56 15.31
C THR A 195 -21.36 -1.10 15.19
N TYR A 196 -20.48 -0.64 16.07
CA TYR A 196 -19.89 0.70 16.03
C TYR A 196 -19.18 0.95 14.70
N ARG A 197 -18.39 -0.02 14.22
CA ARG A 197 -17.66 0.08 12.95
C ARG A 197 -18.62 0.22 11.76
N TRP A 198 -19.69 -0.58 11.69
CA TRP A 198 -20.69 -0.49 10.61
C TRP A 198 -21.45 0.83 10.63
N GLN A 199 -21.85 1.30 11.80
CA GLN A 199 -22.55 2.59 11.93
C GLN A 199 -21.65 3.75 11.51
N THR A 200 -20.39 3.73 11.95
CA THR A 200 -19.40 4.74 11.57
C THR A 200 -19.12 4.70 10.07
N ALA A 201 -18.98 3.50 9.49
CA ALA A 201 -18.82 3.31 8.05
C ALA A 201 -20.00 3.90 7.26
N ALA A 202 -21.23 3.59 7.68
CA ALA A 202 -22.45 4.04 7.02
C ALA A 202 -22.55 5.57 7.03
N ILE A 203 -22.19 6.21 8.14
CA ILE A 203 -22.22 7.67 8.27
C ILE A 203 -21.13 8.32 7.42
N LYS A 204 -19.88 7.84 7.50
CA LYS A 204 -18.78 8.34 6.66
C LYS A 204 -19.12 8.17 5.17
N LEU A 205 -19.70 7.04 4.78
CA LEU A 205 -20.14 6.79 3.41
C LEU A 205 -21.31 7.70 3.00
N ALA A 206 -22.26 7.97 3.89
CA ALA A 206 -23.38 8.88 3.61
C ALA A 206 -22.91 10.32 3.34
N VAL A 207 -21.80 10.75 3.93
CA VAL A 207 -21.15 12.05 3.64
C VAL A 207 -20.29 11.99 2.36
N LEU A 208 -19.56 10.89 2.14
CA LEU A 208 -18.69 10.74 0.97
C LEU A 208 -19.46 10.52 -0.34
N LEU A 209 -20.62 9.85 -0.30
CA LEU A 209 -21.42 9.54 -1.49
C LEU A 209 -21.90 10.81 -2.24
N PRO A 210 -22.51 11.83 -1.60
CA PRO A 210 -22.85 13.07 -2.29
C PRO A 210 -21.61 13.80 -2.81
N LEU A 211 -20.49 13.74 -2.08
CA LEU A 211 -19.23 14.33 -2.52
C LEU A 211 -18.67 13.64 -3.77
N LEU A 212 -18.81 12.32 -3.88
CA LEU A 212 -18.43 11.53 -5.04
C LEU A 212 -19.33 11.85 -6.25
N VAL A 213 -20.63 12.04 -6.03
CA VAL A 213 -21.55 12.50 -7.09
C VAL A 213 -21.14 13.87 -7.60
N LEU A 214 -20.81 14.81 -6.71
CA LEU A 214 -20.30 16.13 -7.08
C LEU A 214 -18.98 16.05 -7.85
N ALA A 215 -18.07 15.17 -7.43
CA ALA A 215 -16.79 14.93 -8.10
C ALA A 215 -17.01 14.38 -9.52
N ALA A 216 -17.83 13.34 -9.66
CA ALA A 216 -18.19 12.76 -10.96
C ALA A 216 -18.89 13.77 -11.89
N PHE A 217 -19.76 14.63 -11.35
CA PHE A 217 -20.41 15.70 -12.10
C PHE A 217 -19.40 16.77 -12.55
N ALA A 218 -18.52 17.22 -11.66
CA ALA A 218 -17.46 18.19 -11.96
C ALA A 218 -16.53 17.64 -13.06
N TRP A 219 -16.12 16.38 -12.95
CA TRP A 219 -15.33 15.68 -13.94
C TRP A 219 -16.04 15.65 -15.31
N GLN A 220 -17.32 15.25 -15.37
CA GLN A 220 -18.07 15.24 -16.64
C GLN A 220 -18.15 16.61 -17.31
N LYS A 221 -18.42 17.66 -16.53
CA LYS A 221 -18.57 19.03 -17.05
C LYS A 221 -17.23 19.68 -17.43
N LEU A 222 -16.16 19.37 -16.69
CA LEU A 222 -14.86 20.02 -16.84
C LEU A 222 -13.88 19.25 -17.75
N ARG A 223 -14.14 17.97 -18.09
CA ARG A 223 -13.30 17.11 -18.97
C ARG A 223 -12.88 17.72 -20.30
N GLY A 224 -13.68 18.64 -20.85
CA GLY A 224 -13.38 19.32 -22.12
C GLY A 224 -12.79 20.73 -21.98
N THR A 225 -12.61 21.21 -20.75
CA THR A 225 -12.20 22.58 -20.45
C THR A 225 -10.72 22.66 -20.03
N LEU A 226 -10.18 23.87 -19.89
CA LEU A 226 -8.82 24.07 -19.38
C LEU A 226 -8.69 23.70 -17.88
N TYR A 227 -9.81 23.58 -17.16
CA TYR A 227 -9.88 23.34 -15.72
C TYR A 227 -9.86 21.86 -15.32
N VAL A 228 -9.56 20.95 -16.25
CA VAL A 228 -9.42 19.50 -15.99
C VAL A 228 -8.53 19.16 -14.77
N PRO A 229 -7.38 19.82 -14.55
CA PRO A 229 -6.50 19.48 -13.43
C PRO A 229 -7.11 19.81 -12.06
N LEU A 230 -7.96 20.83 -11.99
CA LEU A 230 -8.71 21.19 -10.78
C LEU A 230 -9.71 20.08 -10.41
N ALA A 231 -10.45 19.55 -11.39
CA ALA A 231 -11.32 18.41 -11.18
C ALA A 231 -10.52 17.20 -10.68
N TYR A 232 -9.40 16.88 -11.34
CA TYR A 232 -8.52 15.77 -10.91
C TYR A 232 -8.05 15.89 -9.46
N ALA A 233 -7.68 17.08 -8.97
CA ALA A 233 -7.25 17.26 -7.59
C ALA A 233 -8.36 16.93 -6.59
N PHE A 234 -9.58 17.39 -6.87
CA PHE A 234 -10.75 17.12 -6.05
C PHE A 234 -11.19 15.64 -6.14
N ASP A 235 -11.32 15.10 -7.36
CA ASP A 235 -11.65 13.70 -7.62
C ASP A 235 -10.67 12.74 -6.93
N ALA A 236 -9.36 13.05 -6.99
CA ALA A 236 -8.32 12.25 -6.34
C ALA A 236 -8.44 12.29 -4.81
N ALA A 237 -8.70 13.46 -4.21
CA ALA A 237 -8.88 13.58 -2.76
C ALA A 237 -10.09 12.79 -2.25
N VAL A 238 -11.22 12.85 -2.99
CA VAL A 238 -12.43 12.09 -2.67
C VAL A 238 -12.21 10.59 -2.86
N ALA A 239 -11.59 10.17 -3.96
CA ALA A 239 -11.30 8.77 -4.23
C ALA A 239 -10.33 8.17 -3.20
N LEU A 240 -9.31 8.92 -2.77
CA LEU A 240 -8.38 8.48 -1.74
C LEU A 240 -9.09 8.25 -0.40
N HIS A 241 -9.96 9.19 0.02
CA HIS A 241 -10.77 9.02 1.23
C HIS A 241 -11.73 7.84 1.12
N LEU A 242 -12.35 7.64 -0.04
CA LEU A 242 -13.21 6.47 -0.26
C LEU A 242 -12.42 5.17 -0.04
N ILE A 243 -11.21 5.07 -0.59
CA ILE A 243 -10.35 3.90 -0.42
C ILE A 243 -9.96 3.71 1.05
N LEU A 244 -9.57 4.80 1.75
CA LEU A 244 -9.20 4.74 3.16
C LEU A 244 -10.37 4.30 4.05
N VAL A 245 -11.54 4.93 3.90
CA VAL A 245 -12.76 4.56 4.64
C VAL A 245 -13.17 3.13 4.33
N MET A 246 -13.05 2.70 3.07
CA MET A 246 -13.27 1.32 2.69
C MET A 246 -12.29 0.36 3.38
N HIS A 247 -10.99 0.67 3.42
CA HIS A 247 -9.99 -0.21 4.02
C HIS A 247 -10.12 -0.30 5.55
N GLU A 248 -10.37 0.82 6.21
CA GLU A 248 -10.42 0.91 7.68
C GLU A 248 -11.71 0.31 8.25
N TYR A 249 -12.86 0.53 7.59
CA TYR A 249 -14.15 0.17 8.16
C TYR A 249 -14.78 -1.10 7.57
N PHE A 250 -14.47 -1.51 6.33
CA PHE A 250 -15.06 -2.72 5.77
C PHE A 250 -14.31 -4.00 6.20
N PRO A 251 -15.02 -5.08 6.58
CA PRO A 251 -14.40 -6.38 6.83
C PRO A 251 -13.67 -6.91 5.60
N GLN A 252 -12.53 -7.59 5.80
CA GLN A 252 -11.73 -8.18 4.71
C GLN A 252 -12.55 -9.06 3.75
N ARG A 253 -13.62 -9.70 4.24
CA ARG A 253 -14.52 -10.54 3.44
C ARG A 253 -15.22 -9.77 2.33
N TYR A 254 -15.77 -8.59 2.63
CA TYR A 254 -16.48 -7.77 1.65
C TYR A 254 -15.54 -6.98 0.74
N PHE A 255 -14.38 -6.56 1.27
CA PHE A 255 -13.35 -5.87 0.50
C PHE A 255 -12.91 -6.69 -0.74
N ARG A 256 -12.76 -8.01 -0.59
CA ARG A 256 -12.40 -8.91 -1.71
C ARG A 256 -13.43 -8.86 -2.84
N TYR A 257 -14.72 -8.91 -2.53
CA TYR A 257 -15.77 -8.84 -3.55
C TYR A 257 -15.82 -7.48 -4.24
N LEU A 258 -15.62 -6.39 -3.49
CA LEU A 258 -15.61 -5.05 -4.07
C LEU A 258 -14.39 -4.83 -4.97
N LEU A 259 -13.20 -5.30 -4.58
CA LEU A 259 -11.99 -5.22 -5.38
C LEU A 259 -12.13 -6.02 -6.69
N ILE A 260 -12.65 -7.26 -6.60
CA ILE A 260 -12.93 -8.08 -7.78
C ILE A 260 -13.97 -7.40 -8.69
N GLY A 261 -15.04 -6.84 -8.11
CA GLY A 261 -16.06 -6.11 -8.86
C GLY A 261 -15.50 -4.88 -9.57
N ALA A 262 -14.68 -4.07 -8.88
CA ALA A 262 -14.01 -2.90 -9.46
C ALA A 262 -13.05 -3.30 -10.59
N ALA A 263 -12.28 -4.37 -10.41
CA ALA A 263 -11.39 -4.92 -11.44
C ALA A 263 -12.18 -5.38 -12.67
N LEU A 264 -13.31 -6.07 -12.48
CA LEU A 264 -14.17 -6.53 -13.57
C LEU A 264 -14.77 -5.35 -14.34
N VAL A 265 -15.26 -4.33 -13.65
CA VAL A 265 -15.76 -3.09 -14.28
C VAL A 265 -14.65 -2.37 -15.05
N ALA A 266 -13.44 -2.31 -14.51
CA ALA A 266 -12.29 -1.70 -15.17
C ALA A 266 -11.91 -2.46 -16.46
N VAL A 267 -11.81 -3.80 -16.39
CA VAL A 267 -11.54 -4.65 -17.56
C VAL A 267 -12.64 -4.49 -18.61
N LEU A 268 -13.91 -4.49 -18.20
CA LEU A 268 -15.04 -4.28 -19.11
C LEU A 268 -15.00 -2.91 -19.78
N ARG A 269 -14.71 -1.84 -19.02
CA ARG A 269 -14.52 -0.48 -19.55
C ARG A 269 -13.38 -0.42 -20.58
N ILE A 270 -12.24 -1.05 -20.27
CA ILE A 270 -11.09 -1.12 -21.17
C ILE A 270 -11.46 -1.89 -22.43
N LEU A 271 -12.15 -3.02 -22.31
CA LEU A 271 -12.59 -3.82 -23.45
C LEU A 271 -13.56 -3.03 -24.35
N ILE A 272 -14.57 -2.36 -23.76
CA ILE A 272 -15.48 -1.48 -24.50
C ILE A 272 -14.72 -0.35 -25.19
N PHE A 273 -13.73 0.24 -24.50
CA PHE A 273 -12.90 1.29 -25.08
C PHE A 273 -12.09 0.78 -26.27
N LEU A 274 -11.45 -0.39 -26.17
CA LEU A 274 -10.70 -1.02 -27.26
C LEU A 274 -11.61 -1.35 -28.45
N VAL A 275 -12.78 -1.93 -28.21
CA VAL A 275 -13.77 -2.20 -29.26
C VAL A 275 -14.19 -0.91 -29.96
N ARG A 276 -14.43 0.18 -29.22
CA ARG A 276 -14.77 1.48 -29.82
C ARG A 276 -13.62 2.06 -30.64
N GLN A 277 -12.37 1.90 -30.20
CA GLN A 277 -11.20 2.36 -30.95
C GLN A 277 -11.01 1.59 -32.25
N VAL A 278 -11.24 0.27 -32.26
CA VAL A 278 -11.19 -0.55 -33.48
C VAL A 278 -12.36 -0.21 -34.42
N ALA A 279 -13.57 -0.01 -33.88
CA ALA A 279 -14.76 0.25 -34.69
C ALA A 279 -14.82 1.67 -35.27
N LYS A 280 -14.30 2.69 -34.56
CA LYS A 280 -14.29 4.10 -34.98
C LYS A 280 -12.99 4.78 -34.55
N PRO A 281 -11.86 4.52 -35.24
CA PRO A 281 -10.59 5.16 -34.92
C PRO A 281 -10.69 6.68 -35.08
N LYS A 282 -10.04 7.43 -34.17
CA LYS A 282 -9.95 8.89 -34.27
C LYS A 282 -9.19 9.28 -35.54
N THR A 283 -9.64 10.33 -36.22
CA THR A 283 -9.07 10.85 -37.47
C THR A 283 -7.58 11.15 -37.35
N ASP A 284 -7.13 11.66 -36.20
CA ASP A 284 -5.71 11.99 -35.97
C ASP A 284 -4.82 10.73 -35.95
N TRP A 285 -5.34 9.62 -35.43
CA TRP A 285 -4.61 8.35 -35.38
C TRP A 285 -4.52 7.72 -36.77
N LEU A 286 -5.60 7.80 -37.56
CA LEU A 286 -5.61 7.41 -38.97
C LEU A 286 -4.60 8.20 -39.80
N VAL A 287 -4.55 9.53 -39.65
CA VAL A 287 -3.59 10.38 -40.37
C VAL A 287 -2.15 10.01 -40.04
N ARG A 288 -1.86 9.69 -38.76
CA ARG A 288 -0.53 9.21 -38.35
C ARG A 288 -0.20 7.85 -38.98
N GLN A 289 -1.13 6.91 -38.95
CA GLN A 289 -0.96 5.60 -39.60
C GLN A 289 -0.71 5.74 -41.11
N PHE A 290 -1.45 6.63 -41.78
CA PHE A 290 -1.28 6.90 -43.20
C PHE A 290 0.09 7.51 -43.49
N ARG A 291 0.54 8.46 -42.67
CA ARG A 291 1.89 9.04 -42.79
C ARG A 291 2.97 7.97 -42.67
N GLU A 292 2.90 7.11 -41.65
CA GLU A 292 3.87 6.03 -41.45
C GLU A 292 3.85 5.00 -42.61
N ALA A 293 2.68 4.76 -43.22
CA ALA A 293 2.54 3.89 -44.39
C ALA A 293 3.15 4.51 -45.67
N TYR A 294 2.94 5.81 -45.89
CA TYR A 294 3.55 6.53 -47.01
C TYR A 294 5.08 6.62 -46.89
N GLU A 295 5.60 6.85 -45.67
CA GLU A 295 7.05 6.82 -45.40
C GLU A 295 7.68 5.45 -45.67
N LYS A 296 6.90 4.36 -45.47
CA LYS A 296 7.32 2.97 -45.74
C LYS A 296 6.96 2.48 -47.15
N PHE A 297 6.41 3.34 -48.02
CA PHE A 297 5.94 3.01 -49.37
C PHE A 297 4.98 1.81 -49.44
N VAL A 298 4.09 1.66 -48.47
CA VAL A 298 3.05 0.62 -48.45
C VAL A 298 1.67 1.23 -48.45
N CYS A 299 0.70 0.53 -49.05
CA CYS A 299 -0.69 0.95 -49.03
C CYS A 299 -1.20 0.96 -47.58
N PRO A 300 -1.75 2.08 -47.09
CA PRO A 300 -2.23 2.19 -45.71
C PRO A 300 -3.42 1.28 -45.37
N VAL A 301 -4.17 0.82 -46.38
CA VAL A 301 -5.39 0.01 -46.20
C VAL A 301 -5.08 -1.48 -46.23
N CYS A 302 -4.34 -1.96 -47.24
CA CYS A 302 -4.07 -3.39 -47.45
C CYS A 302 -2.60 -3.79 -47.26
N SER A 303 -1.72 -2.87 -46.84
CA SER A 303 -0.27 -3.08 -46.70
C SER A 303 0.48 -3.50 -47.97
N PHE A 304 -0.15 -3.41 -49.14
CA PHE A 304 0.45 -3.75 -50.42
C PHE A 304 1.55 -2.74 -50.82
N PRO A 305 2.74 -3.16 -51.29
CA PRO A 305 3.82 -2.25 -51.62
C PRO A 305 3.45 -1.33 -52.79
N ILE A 306 3.70 -0.03 -52.64
CA ILE A 306 3.44 1.00 -53.65
C ILE A 306 4.53 0.93 -54.70
N ARG A 307 4.15 0.71 -55.96
CA ARG A 307 5.07 0.59 -57.09
C ARG A 307 4.78 1.71 -58.09
N ARG A 308 5.46 2.86 -57.95
CA ARG A 308 5.34 4.00 -58.88
C ARG A 308 6.59 4.17 -59.73
N ASN A 309 6.40 4.54 -60.99
CA ASN A 309 7.41 4.94 -61.99
C ASN A 309 8.66 4.02 -62.01
N ALA A 310 9.75 4.44 -61.37
CA ALA A 310 11.02 3.70 -61.35
C ALA A 310 11.00 2.41 -60.51
N LEU A 311 10.15 2.35 -59.46
CA LEU A 311 9.99 1.17 -58.60
C LEU A 311 9.13 0.08 -59.26
N ALA A 312 8.21 0.45 -60.17
CA ALA A 312 7.41 -0.51 -60.93
C ALA A 312 8.25 -1.26 -61.97
N GLN A 313 9.12 -0.55 -62.69
CA GLN A 313 9.96 -1.12 -63.75
C GLN A 313 11.07 -2.03 -63.17
N SER A 314 11.65 -1.66 -62.03
CA SER A 314 12.70 -2.48 -61.37
C SER A 314 12.15 -3.74 -60.68
N ALA A 315 10.86 -3.75 -60.32
CA ALA A 315 10.15 -4.89 -59.76
C ALA A 315 9.78 -5.96 -60.80
N TRP A 316 9.41 -5.57 -62.02
CA TRP A 316 9.11 -6.52 -63.10
C TRP A 316 10.38 -7.16 -63.67
N ALA A 317 11.52 -6.48 -63.57
CA ALA A 317 12.81 -6.98 -64.04
C ALA A 317 13.51 -7.98 -63.09
N ARG A 318 12.98 -8.24 -61.88
CA ARG A 318 13.64 -9.12 -60.89
C ARG A 318 12.65 -10.08 -60.22
N GLY A 319 12.96 -11.38 -60.31
CA GLY A 319 12.19 -12.49 -59.75
C GLY A 319 12.11 -12.52 -58.21
N PRO A 320 11.35 -13.46 -57.61
CA PRO A 320 10.73 -13.29 -56.29
C PRO A 320 11.64 -13.41 -55.05
N THR A 321 12.96 -13.55 -55.19
CA THR A 321 13.82 -14.10 -54.11
C THR A 321 15.08 -13.29 -53.77
N SER A 322 15.11 -11.97 -53.98
CA SER A 322 16.22 -11.15 -53.47
C SER A 322 15.78 -10.13 -52.40
N PRO A 323 16.35 -10.13 -51.17
CA PRO A 323 15.97 -9.23 -50.07
C PRO A 323 16.39 -7.76 -50.26
N ALA A 324 16.91 -7.39 -51.43
CA ALA A 324 17.42 -6.05 -51.74
C ALA A 324 16.32 -5.07 -52.21
N ALA A 325 15.06 -5.26 -51.78
CA ALA A 325 13.91 -4.42 -52.12
C ALA A 325 13.88 -3.06 -51.39
N MET A 326 14.94 -2.71 -50.64
CA MET A 326 15.00 -1.54 -49.75
C MET A 326 16.08 -0.51 -50.11
N LEU A 327 16.53 -0.44 -51.37
CA LEU A 327 17.43 0.61 -51.82
C LEU A 327 16.70 1.61 -52.73
N PRO A 328 16.72 2.92 -52.43
CA PRO A 328 16.11 3.92 -53.29
C PRO A 328 16.95 4.02 -54.57
N SER A 329 16.38 3.57 -55.69
CA SER A 329 16.97 3.84 -57.01
C SER A 329 16.86 5.33 -57.32
N LEU A 330 17.96 5.92 -57.77
CA LEU A 330 18.10 7.31 -58.23
C LEU A 330 16.93 7.77 -59.12
N PRO A 331 16.50 9.04 -59.01
CA PRO A 331 15.38 9.57 -59.79
C PRO A 331 15.75 9.61 -61.28
N VAL A 332 15.01 8.87 -62.10
CA VAL A 332 15.04 9.03 -63.55
C VAL A 332 14.30 10.33 -63.88
N VAL A 333 15.05 11.32 -64.35
CA VAL A 333 14.54 12.60 -64.83
C VAL A 333 13.59 12.35 -66.01
N GLY A 334 12.31 12.72 -65.84
CA GLY A 334 11.33 12.74 -66.94
C GLY A 334 10.11 11.82 -66.79
N ALA A 335 10.01 10.99 -65.75
CA ALA A 335 8.77 10.26 -65.47
C ALA A 335 7.74 11.22 -64.86
N LYS A 336 6.69 11.55 -65.62
CA LYS A 336 5.55 12.31 -65.08
C LYS A 336 4.91 11.49 -63.95
N ASP A 337 4.70 12.12 -62.79
CA ASP A 337 4.04 11.48 -61.67
C ASP A 337 2.53 11.42 -61.93
N GLU A 338 2.06 10.28 -62.44
CA GLU A 338 0.63 10.04 -62.70
C GLU A 338 -0.12 9.63 -61.42
N PRO A 339 -1.44 9.91 -61.32
CA PRO A 339 -2.29 9.40 -60.25
C PRO A 339 -2.13 7.88 -60.07
N TYR A 340 -2.09 7.41 -58.83
CA TYR A 340 -1.85 5.99 -58.53
C TYR A 340 -2.95 5.40 -57.65
N THR A 341 -3.57 4.35 -58.18
CA THR A 341 -4.60 3.55 -57.50
C THR A 341 -4.01 2.20 -57.11
N CYS A 342 -4.25 1.76 -55.88
CA CYS A 342 -3.75 0.49 -55.40
C CYS A 342 -4.42 -0.68 -56.17
N PRO A 343 -3.66 -1.62 -56.74
CA PRO A 343 -4.24 -2.76 -57.46
C PRO A 343 -4.91 -3.79 -56.54
N CYS A 344 -4.55 -3.83 -55.25
CA CYS A 344 -5.07 -4.82 -54.30
C CYS A 344 -6.39 -4.37 -53.64
N CYS A 345 -6.56 -3.08 -53.40
CA CYS A 345 -7.73 -2.55 -52.69
C CYS A 345 -8.47 -1.44 -53.44
N ALA A 346 -8.10 -1.12 -54.68
CA ALA A 346 -8.70 -0.09 -55.53
C ALA A 346 -8.71 1.35 -54.97
N VAL A 347 -8.12 1.60 -53.80
CA VAL A 347 -8.02 2.92 -53.17
C VAL A 347 -7.03 3.81 -53.94
N THR A 348 -7.45 5.03 -54.26
CA THR A 348 -6.58 6.07 -54.83
C THR A 348 -5.62 6.59 -53.77
N LEU A 349 -4.32 6.35 -53.94
CA LEU A 349 -3.28 6.78 -52.98
C LEU A 349 -2.68 8.15 -53.33
N PHE A 350 -2.60 8.46 -54.62
CA PHE A 350 -2.10 9.73 -55.12
C PHE A 350 -3.05 10.31 -56.16
N GLU A 351 -3.38 11.60 -56.00
CA GLU A 351 -4.31 12.34 -56.86
C GLU A 351 -3.76 13.72 -57.19
N GLU A 352 -4.30 14.37 -58.20
CA GLU A 352 -3.95 15.75 -58.54
C GLU A 352 -4.65 16.73 -57.60
N CYS A 353 -3.92 17.75 -57.16
CA CYS A 353 -4.48 18.81 -56.34
C CYS A 353 -5.36 19.74 -57.21
N PRO A 354 -6.61 20.03 -56.81
CA PRO A 354 -7.48 20.92 -57.58
C PRO A 354 -7.01 22.39 -57.59
N GLN A 355 -6.13 22.80 -56.66
CA GLN A 355 -5.64 24.18 -56.59
C GLN A 355 -4.31 24.41 -57.30
N CYS A 356 -3.36 23.48 -57.19
CA CYS A 356 -2.03 23.65 -57.77
C CYS A 356 -1.71 22.65 -58.90
N HIS A 357 -2.62 21.72 -59.19
CA HIS A 357 -2.44 20.61 -60.14
C HIS A 357 -1.21 19.72 -59.88
N GLY A 358 -0.48 19.95 -58.78
CA GLY A 358 0.57 19.07 -58.31
C GLY A 358 0.01 17.80 -57.69
N LEU A 359 0.76 16.71 -57.80
CA LEU A 359 0.39 15.45 -57.18
C LEU A 359 0.41 15.57 -55.65
N ARG A 360 -0.66 15.10 -54.99
CA ARG A 360 -0.77 15.04 -53.53
C ARG A 360 -1.15 13.65 -53.05
N HIS A 361 -0.77 13.36 -51.80
CA HIS A 361 -1.23 12.18 -51.07
C HIS A 361 -2.74 12.29 -50.83
N ALA A 362 -3.53 11.36 -51.37
CA ALA A 362 -4.99 11.44 -51.34
C ALA A 362 -5.57 11.34 -49.91
N LEU A 363 -4.86 10.62 -49.04
CA LEU A 363 -5.27 10.29 -47.67
C LEU A 363 -4.63 11.19 -46.59
N LEU A 364 -3.81 12.18 -46.97
CA LEU A 364 -3.27 13.16 -46.03
C LEU A 364 -4.05 14.48 -46.12
N PRO A 365 -4.17 15.23 -45.00
CA PRO A 365 -5.05 16.38 -44.94
C PRO A 365 -4.51 17.61 -45.67
N ALA A 366 -3.20 17.72 -45.91
CA ALA A 366 -2.61 18.90 -46.55
C ALA A 366 -1.82 18.53 -47.81
N CYS A 367 -1.90 19.37 -48.84
CA CYS A 367 -1.04 19.26 -50.01
C CYS A 367 0.40 19.67 -49.67
N GLU A 368 1.38 18.88 -50.12
CA GLU A 368 2.80 19.17 -49.94
C GLU A 368 3.26 20.43 -50.70
N HIS A 369 2.63 20.71 -51.85
CA HIS A 369 3.04 21.79 -52.75
C HIS A 369 2.43 23.16 -52.40
N CYS A 370 1.15 23.21 -52.05
CA CYS A 370 0.43 24.48 -51.81
C CYS A 370 -0.20 24.61 -50.42
N GLY A 371 -0.14 23.56 -49.58
CA GLY A 371 -0.73 23.58 -48.24
C GLY A 371 -2.26 23.51 -48.21
N ALA A 372 -2.94 23.35 -49.35
CA ALA A 372 -4.39 23.20 -49.44
C ALA A 372 -4.89 22.04 -48.57
N THR A 373 -5.87 22.30 -47.70
CA THR A 373 -6.38 21.28 -46.78
C THR A 373 -7.66 20.62 -47.27
N LYS A 374 -7.72 19.28 -47.20
CA LYS A 374 -8.97 18.51 -47.31
C LYS A 374 -9.66 18.40 -45.96
N THR A 375 -10.98 18.30 -45.97
CA THR A 375 -11.75 18.02 -44.75
C THR A 375 -11.59 16.54 -44.34
N ALA A 376 -11.74 16.25 -43.04
CA ALA A 376 -11.60 14.88 -42.53
C ALA A 376 -12.65 13.91 -43.11
N GLU A 377 -13.81 14.42 -43.50
CA GLU A 377 -14.89 13.65 -44.13
C GLU A 377 -14.50 13.19 -45.54
N GLU A 378 -13.95 14.09 -46.36
CA GLU A 378 -13.39 13.77 -47.69
C GLU A 378 -12.28 12.71 -47.64
N ILE A 379 -11.40 12.80 -46.63
CA ILE A 379 -10.31 11.82 -46.43
C ILE A 379 -10.89 10.44 -46.05
N SER A 380 -11.90 10.41 -45.19
CA SER A 380 -12.53 9.17 -44.75
C SER A 380 -13.35 8.50 -45.86
N LEU A 381 -13.93 9.29 -46.78
CA LEU A 381 -14.63 8.82 -47.96
C LEU A 381 -13.64 8.22 -48.97
N ALA A 382 -12.52 8.90 -49.21
CA ALA A 382 -11.44 8.43 -50.08
C ALA A 382 -10.75 7.14 -49.57
N ALA A 383 -10.84 6.84 -48.27
CA ALA A 383 -10.33 5.60 -47.68
C ALA A 383 -11.32 4.42 -47.77
N ARG A 384 -12.61 4.68 -48.05
CA ARG A 384 -13.69 3.68 -48.10
C ARG A 384 -14.17 3.37 -49.52
N ALA A 385 -13.87 4.24 -50.48
CA ALA A 385 -14.05 4.03 -51.92
C ALA A 385 -12.92 3.15 -52.46
#